data_AF-A0A2E7QJX5-F1
#
_entry.id   AF-A0A2E7QJX5-F1
#
_cell.length_a   1.000
_cell.length_b   1.000
_cell.length_c   1.000
_cell.angle_alpha   90.00
_cell.angle_beta   90.00
_cell.angle_gamma   90.00
#
_symmetry.space_group_name_H-M   'P 1'
#
loop_
_entity.id
_entity.type
_entity.pdbx_description
1 polymer ?
#
loop_
_entity_poly.entity_id
_entity_poly.type
_entity_poly.pdbx_seq_one_letter_code
_entity_poly.pdbx_strand_id
1 'polypeptide(L)'
;MREPSLSYRISIISAALFAVACAPVSQMPQVDKSLAEIEVEKQRELVFVQYLGYQQRLNKVAYPILRANTDLCGDKVRYGSGMGVVNKYTYPENMREAAYKIANVDKVATVSFVADNSTANAVLEELSLPE
;
A
#
# COMPACT_ATOMS: atom_id res chain seq x y z
N MET A 1 -23.09 -58.61 21.04
CA MET A 1 -22.55 -57.24 21.05
C MET A 1 -22.20 -56.92 22.51
N ARG A 2 -20.90 -56.79 22.85
CA ARG A 2 -20.43 -56.65 24.23
C ARG A 2 -20.24 -55.16 24.52
N GLU A 3 -21.07 -54.61 25.41
CA GLU A 3 -20.93 -53.21 25.82
C GLU A 3 -19.57 -52.99 26.49
N PRO A 4 -18.81 -51.94 26.11
CA PRO A 4 -17.55 -51.63 26.76
C PRO A 4 -17.80 -51.19 28.20
N SER A 5 -17.07 -51.78 29.14
CA SER A 5 -17.19 -51.52 30.57
C SER A 5 -16.95 -50.05 30.91
N LEU A 6 -17.60 -49.55 31.97
CA LEU A 6 -17.50 -48.16 32.42
C LEU A 6 -16.04 -47.71 32.62
N SER A 7 -15.17 -48.63 33.07
CA SER A 7 -13.73 -48.42 33.24
C SER A 7 -13.00 -48.10 31.93
N TYR A 8 -13.39 -48.73 30.81
CA TYR A 8 -12.79 -48.53 29.50
C TYR A 8 -13.15 -47.15 28.92
N ARG A 9 -14.39 -46.69 29.15
CA ARG A 9 -14.85 -45.35 28.74
C ARG A 9 -14.08 -44.25 29.49
N ILE A 10 -13.83 -44.45 30.79
CA ILE A 10 -13.05 -43.51 31.61
C ILE A 10 -11.59 -43.42 31.14
N SER A 11 -10.96 -44.55 30.80
CA SER A 11 -9.58 -44.54 30.26
C SER A 11 -9.46 -43.82 28.91
N ILE A 12 -10.44 -43.99 28.01
CA ILE A 12 -10.42 -43.30 26.71
C ILE A 12 -10.59 -41.79 26.90
N ILE A 13 -11.50 -41.36 27.77
CA ILE A 13 -11.73 -39.94 28.05
C ILE A 13 -10.49 -39.31 28.70
N SER A 14 -9.84 -40.00 29.63
CA SER A 14 -8.60 -39.53 30.26
C SER A 14 -7.47 -39.39 29.24
N ALA A 15 -7.27 -40.39 28.36
CA ALA A 15 -6.24 -40.33 27.33
C ALA A 15 -6.48 -39.19 26.32
N ALA A 16 -7.74 -38.93 25.96
CA ALA A 16 -8.10 -37.82 25.08
C ALA A 16 -7.82 -36.44 25.73
N LEU A 17 -8.04 -36.27 27.04
CA LEU A 17 -7.74 -35.01 27.73
C LEU A 17 -6.24 -34.70 27.78
N PHE A 18 -5.39 -35.70 27.99
CA PHE A 18 -3.93 -35.50 28.02
C PHE A 18 -3.34 -35.12 26.65
N ALA A 19 -3.99 -35.51 25.55
CA ALA A 19 -3.55 -35.15 24.21
C ALA A 19 -3.76 -33.65 23.87
N VAL A 20 -4.75 -32.99 24.49
CA VAL A 20 -5.04 -31.56 24.26
C VAL A 20 -4.10 -30.63 25.04
N ALA A 21 -3.45 -31.14 26.11
CA ALA A 21 -2.53 -30.37 26.94
C ALA A 21 -1.17 -30.10 26.27
N CYS A 22 -0.88 -30.74 25.14
CA CYS A 22 0.38 -30.57 24.40
C CYS A 22 0.26 -29.54 23.25
N ALA A 23 -0.66 -28.58 23.36
CA ALA A 23 -0.72 -27.47 22.42
C ALA A 23 0.49 -26.55 22.65
N PRO A 24 1.34 -26.31 21.64
CA PRO A 24 2.47 -25.40 21.79
C PRO A 24 1.95 -23.99 22.09
N VAL A 25 2.26 -23.49 23.29
CA VAL A 25 2.00 -22.10 23.65
C VAL A 25 3.08 -21.26 23.01
N SER A 26 2.75 -20.49 21.97
CA SER A 26 3.72 -19.57 21.37
C SER A 26 4.05 -18.48 22.39
N GLN A 27 5.30 -18.44 22.84
CA GLN A 27 5.79 -17.31 23.61
C GLN A 27 6.02 -16.13 22.66
N MET A 28 5.52 -14.96 23.02
CA MET A 28 5.79 -13.77 22.23
C MET A 28 7.28 -13.41 22.40
N PRO A 29 8.04 -13.24 21.30
CA PRO A 29 9.44 -12.83 21.40
C PRO A 29 9.55 -11.43 22.02
N GLN A 30 10.53 -11.26 22.90
CA GLN A 30 10.86 -9.95 23.49
C GLN A 30 11.54 -9.12 22.41
N VAL A 31 10.80 -8.16 21.83
CA VAL A 31 11.33 -7.26 20.80
C VAL A 31 11.88 -6.00 21.46
N ASP A 32 13.10 -5.62 21.11
CA ASP A 32 13.68 -4.33 21.52
C ASP A 32 12.86 -3.18 20.92
N LYS A 33 12.42 -2.25 21.76
CA LYS A 33 11.62 -1.09 21.33
C LYS A 33 12.33 -0.24 20.29
N SER A 34 13.65 -0.07 20.40
CA SER A 34 14.44 0.71 19.45
C SER A 34 14.47 0.07 18.06
N LEU A 35 14.56 -1.26 17.99
CA LEU A 35 14.49 -2.00 16.73
C LEU A 35 13.08 -1.98 16.14
N ALA A 36 12.05 -2.02 16.99
CA ALA A 36 10.67 -1.89 16.55
C ALA A 36 10.38 -0.51 15.91
N GLU A 37 10.93 0.58 16.46
CA GLU A 37 10.78 1.93 15.89
C GLU A 37 11.42 2.04 14.50
N ILE A 38 12.64 1.51 14.33
CA ILE A 38 13.31 1.45 13.02
C ILE A 38 12.49 0.64 12.01
N GLU A 39 11.91 -0.47 12.43
CA GLU A 39 11.07 -1.28 11.55
C GLU A 39 9.80 -0.54 11.16
N VAL A 40 9.17 0.20 12.08
CA VAL A 40 8.01 1.05 11.78
C VAL A 40 8.34 2.08 10.70
N GLU A 41 9.52 2.72 10.76
CA GLU A 41 9.96 3.65 9.71
C GLU A 41 10.11 2.95 8.36
N LYS A 42 10.77 1.79 8.31
CA LYS A 42 10.92 1.01 7.07
C LYS A 42 9.57 0.57 6.50
N GLN A 43 8.65 0.14 7.35
CA GLN A 43 7.31 -0.26 6.90
C GLN A 43 6.55 0.93 6.29
N ARG A 44 6.72 2.15 6.82
CA ARG A 44 6.15 3.36 6.19
C ARG A 44 6.74 3.63 4.83
N GLU A 45 8.06 3.48 4.67
CA GLU A 45 8.74 3.63 3.38
C GLU A 45 8.23 2.62 2.35
N LEU A 46 8.09 1.35 2.73
CA LEU A 46 7.55 0.29 1.87
C LEU A 46 6.10 0.56 1.46
N VAL A 47 5.25 0.97 2.41
CA VAL A 47 3.86 1.36 2.13
C VAL A 47 3.81 2.54 1.18
N PHE A 48 4.71 3.52 1.33
CA PHE A 48 4.77 4.68 0.44
C PHE A 48 5.16 4.30 -0.99
N VAL A 49 6.13 3.40 -1.18
CA VAL A 49 6.48 2.86 -2.51
C VAL A 49 5.27 2.19 -3.16
N GLN A 50 4.55 1.33 -2.41
CA GLN A 50 3.34 0.68 -2.92
C GLN A 50 2.26 1.68 -3.29
N TYR A 51 2.06 2.69 -2.44
CA TYR A 51 1.13 3.78 -2.69
C TYR A 51 1.42 4.50 -4.02
N LEU A 52 2.69 4.85 -4.30
CA LEU A 52 3.07 5.47 -5.56
C LEU A 52 2.78 4.57 -6.76
N GLY A 53 3.11 3.28 -6.67
CA GLY A 53 2.80 2.31 -7.72
C GLY A 53 1.30 2.19 -7.99
N TYR A 54 0.47 2.20 -6.94
CA TYR A 54 -0.99 2.20 -7.09
C TYR A 54 -1.51 3.49 -7.71
N GLN A 55 -1.01 4.66 -7.29
CA GLN A 55 -1.39 5.95 -7.88
C GLN A 55 -1.04 6.01 -9.37
N GLN A 56 0.16 5.58 -9.76
CA GLN A 56 0.56 5.54 -11.16
C GLN A 56 -0.37 4.65 -11.99
N ARG A 57 -0.69 3.45 -11.49
CA ARG A 57 -1.58 2.52 -12.17
C ARG A 57 -3.01 3.06 -12.26
N LEU A 58 -3.52 3.71 -11.22
CA LEU A 58 -4.84 4.35 -11.23
C LEU A 58 -4.88 5.49 -12.24
N ASN A 59 -3.90 6.39 -12.23
CA ASN A 59 -3.86 7.54 -13.13
C ASN A 59 -3.76 7.13 -14.60
N LYS A 60 -3.03 6.05 -14.90
CA LYS A 60 -2.94 5.48 -16.25
C LYS A 60 -4.31 5.10 -16.84
N VAL A 61 -5.25 4.68 -15.99
CA VAL A 61 -6.60 4.28 -16.41
C VAL A 61 -7.59 5.44 -16.26
N ALA A 62 -7.53 6.18 -15.16
CA ALA A 62 -8.49 7.22 -14.83
C ALA A 62 -8.43 8.40 -15.81
N TYR A 63 -7.22 8.84 -16.19
CA TYR A 63 -7.07 10.00 -17.07
C TYR A 63 -7.73 9.84 -18.45
N PRO A 64 -7.47 8.76 -19.23
CA PRO A 64 -8.12 8.60 -20.53
C PRO A 64 -9.64 8.44 -20.41
N ILE A 65 -10.13 7.78 -19.35
CA ILE A 65 -11.57 7.67 -19.10
C ILE A 65 -12.18 9.07 -18.87
N LEU A 66 -11.60 9.89 -17.99
CA LEU A 66 -12.10 11.24 -17.75
C LEU A 66 -12.06 12.10 -19.02
N ARG A 67 -10.96 12.03 -19.78
CA ARG A 67 -10.79 12.82 -21.00
C ARG A 67 -11.78 12.43 -22.10
N ALA A 68 -12.08 11.13 -22.26
CA ALA A 68 -12.97 10.64 -23.29
C ALA A 68 -14.46 10.90 -23.00
N ASN A 69 -14.80 11.19 -21.74
CA ASN A 69 -16.19 11.35 -21.27
C ASN A 69 -16.47 12.77 -20.75
N THR A 70 -15.82 13.79 -21.31
CA THR A 70 -16.01 15.19 -20.89
C THR A 70 -17.41 15.71 -21.21
N ASP A 71 -18.08 15.13 -22.20
CA ASP A 71 -19.48 15.38 -22.54
C ASP A 71 -20.44 15.03 -21.38
N LEU A 72 -20.11 14.01 -20.58
CA LEU A 72 -20.87 13.64 -19.38
C LEU A 72 -20.72 14.66 -18.24
N CYS A 73 -19.72 15.54 -18.29
CA CYS A 73 -19.47 16.54 -17.25
C CYS A 73 -20.31 17.82 -17.40
N GLY A 74 -20.98 18.03 -18.54
CA GLY A 74 -21.68 19.28 -18.84
C GLY A 74 -20.75 20.49 -18.70
N ASP A 75 -21.16 21.49 -17.93
CA ASP A 75 -20.34 22.69 -17.69
C ASP A 75 -19.19 22.47 -16.70
N LYS A 76 -19.09 21.29 -16.06
CA LYS A 76 -18.06 20.98 -15.04
C LYS A 76 -16.77 20.44 -15.66
N VAL A 77 -16.34 21.00 -16.78
CA VAL A 77 -15.10 20.62 -17.46
C VAL A 77 -13.97 21.55 -17.00
N ARG A 78 -12.77 20.98 -16.82
CA ARG A 78 -11.56 21.76 -16.55
C ARG A 78 -10.49 21.41 -17.56
N TYR A 79 -9.74 22.41 -17.99
CA TYR A 79 -8.52 22.20 -18.75
C TYR A 79 -7.46 21.59 -17.83
N GLY A 80 -6.78 20.57 -18.32
CA GLY A 80 -5.68 19.91 -17.62
C GLY A 80 -4.63 19.45 -18.62
N SER A 81 -3.36 19.55 -18.23
CA SER A 81 -2.23 19.11 -19.05
C SER A 81 -1.99 17.60 -18.99
N GLY A 82 -2.60 16.91 -18.02
CA GLY A 82 -2.38 15.49 -17.75
C GLY A 82 -1.15 15.20 -16.87
N MET A 83 -0.62 16.19 -16.15
CA MET A 83 0.40 15.98 -15.12
C MET A 83 -0.17 16.14 -13.72
N GLY A 84 0.35 15.36 -12.77
CA GLY A 84 0.12 15.54 -11.34
C GLY A 84 1.31 16.20 -10.67
N VAL A 85 1.06 17.25 -9.92
CA VAL A 85 2.08 17.96 -9.15
C VAL A 85 1.83 17.75 -7.66
N VAL A 86 2.87 17.41 -6.92
CA VAL A 86 2.81 17.14 -5.48
C VAL A 86 3.92 17.90 -4.74
N ASN A 87 3.70 18.13 -3.46
CA ASN A 87 4.74 18.55 -2.51
C ASN A 87 4.59 17.71 -1.23
N LYS A 88 5.47 17.89 -0.25
CA LYS A 88 5.39 17.10 0.99
C LYS A 88 4.08 17.28 1.75
N TYR A 89 3.39 18.42 1.58
CA TYR A 89 2.12 18.70 2.23
C TYR A 89 0.93 18.02 1.53
N THR A 90 1.15 17.45 0.34
CA THR A 90 0.16 16.61 -0.35
C THR A 90 -0.07 15.29 0.41
N TYR A 91 0.93 14.84 1.16
CA TYR A 91 0.88 13.59 1.92
C TYR A 91 0.55 13.83 3.40
N PRO A 92 -0.12 12.86 4.06
CA PRO A 92 -0.41 12.95 5.48
C PRO A 92 0.88 13.01 6.30
N GLU A 93 0.82 13.62 7.49
CA GLU A 93 1.99 13.95 8.30
C GLU A 93 2.92 12.75 8.56
N ASN A 94 2.35 11.59 8.86
CA ASN A 94 3.06 10.34 9.11
C ASN A 94 3.76 9.73 7.88
N MET A 95 3.52 10.26 6.67
CA MET A 95 4.15 9.81 5.43
C MET A 95 5.08 10.86 4.79
N ARG A 96 5.16 12.08 5.35
CA ARG A 96 5.96 13.17 4.76
C ARG A 96 7.44 12.82 4.68
N GLU A 97 7.95 12.15 5.71
CA GLU A 97 9.35 11.73 5.74
C GLU A 97 9.65 10.66 4.69
N ALA A 98 8.77 9.66 4.54
CA ALA A 98 8.88 8.67 3.48
C ALA A 98 8.77 9.31 2.08
N ALA A 99 7.88 10.30 1.91
CA ALA A 99 7.76 11.05 0.66
C ALA A 99 9.03 11.83 0.30
N TYR A 100 9.69 12.41 1.29
CA TYR A 100 10.98 13.06 1.10
C TYR A 100 12.08 12.04 0.77
N LYS A 101 12.23 10.97 1.55
CA LYS A 101 13.29 9.97 1.36
C LYS A 101 13.18 9.21 0.04
N ILE A 102 11.96 8.78 -0.33
CA ILE A 102 11.73 7.89 -1.48
C ILE A 102 11.55 8.65 -2.79
N ALA A 103 10.80 9.75 -2.78
CA ALA A 103 10.42 10.47 -3.98
C ALA A 103 11.04 11.87 -4.07
N ASN A 104 11.95 12.22 -3.16
CA ASN A 104 12.62 13.52 -3.07
C ASN A 104 11.64 14.70 -3.07
N VAL A 105 10.47 14.51 -2.45
CA VAL A 105 9.43 15.53 -2.41
C VAL A 105 9.59 16.35 -1.12
N ASP A 106 10.04 17.60 -1.24
CA ASP A 106 10.12 18.54 -0.11
C ASP A 106 9.03 19.63 -0.22
N LYS A 107 9.34 20.88 0.13
CA LYS A 107 8.39 22.00 0.12
C LYS A 107 8.05 22.47 -1.30
N VAL A 108 8.97 22.24 -2.24
CA VAL A 108 8.80 22.63 -3.64
C VAL A 108 7.91 21.63 -4.36
N ALA A 109 7.10 22.14 -5.28
CA ALA A 109 6.20 21.33 -6.07
C ALA A 109 6.99 20.52 -7.12
N THR A 110 6.73 19.22 -7.19
CA THR A 110 7.42 18.27 -8.07
C THR A 110 6.40 17.49 -8.89
N VAL A 111 6.76 17.15 -10.13
CA VAL A 111 5.92 16.29 -10.97
C VAL A 111 5.95 14.86 -10.43
N SER A 112 4.78 14.31 -10.13
CA SER A 112 4.60 12.95 -9.60
C SER A 112 4.14 11.93 -10.64
N PHE A 113 3.38 12.38 -11.63
CA PHE A 113 2.94 11.56 -12.75
C PHE A 113 2.73 12.43 -13.98
N VAL A 114 2.90 11.81 -15.15
CA VAL A 114 2.49 12.33 -16.44
C VAL A 114 1.65 11.25 -17.10
N ALA A 115 0.44 11.59 -17.54
CA ALA A 115 -0.48 10.62 -18.13
C ALA A 115 -0.14 10.39 -19.60
N ASP A 116 -0.22 9.13 -20.04
CA ASP A 116 -0.05 8.76 -21.45
C ASP A 116 -1.05 9.52 -22.35
N ASN A 117 -0.64 9.85 -23.58
CA ASN A 117 -1.46 10.59 -24.55
C ASN A 117 -2.00 11.94 -24.04
N SER A 118 -1.31 12.56 -23.07
CA SER A 118 -1.60 13.91 -22.60
C SER A 118 -0.71 14.96 -23.25
N THR A 119 -1.08 16.23 -23.13
CA THR A 119 -0.25 17.34 -23.59
C THR A 119 1.08 17.38 -22.85
N ALA A 120 1.09 17.07 -21.55
CA ALA A 120 2.30 16.99 -20.76
C ALA A 120 3.23 15.86 -21.26
N ASN A 121 2.69 14.72 -21.68
CA ASN A 121 3.49 13.62 -22.23
C ASN A 121 4.16 14.01 -23.54
N ALA A 122 3.43 14.66 -24.45
CA ALA A 122 3.99 15.11 -25.72
C ALA A 122 5.18 16.06 -25.53
N VAL A 123 5.07 17.02 -24.59
CA VAL A 123 6.17 17.94 -24.26
C VAL A 123 7.34 17.21 -23.60
N LEU A 124 7.06 16.24 -22.72
CA LEU A 124 8.09 15.46 -22.06
C LEU A 124 8.90 14.64 -23.08
N GLU A 125 8.23 14.02 -24.05
CA GLU A 125 8.86 13.28 -25.14
C GLU A 125 9.77 14.20 -25.96
N GLU A 126 9.30 15.39 -26.32
CA GLU A 126 10.09 16.39 -27.05
C GLU A 126 11.34 16.85 -26.28
N LEU A 127 11.21 17.09 -24.96
CA LEU A 127 12.34 17.45 -24.09
C LEU A 127 13.33 16.30 -23.85
N SER A 128 12.93 15.06 -24.12
CA SER A 128 13.75 13.86 -23.92
C SER A 128 14.49 13.40 -25.17
N LEU A 129 14.23 14.01 -26.32
CA LEU A 129 14.97 13.73 -27.55
C LEU A 129 16.36 14.37 -27.47
N PRO A 130 17.43 13.65 -27.83
CA PRO A 130 18.73 14.27 -28.03
C PRO A 130 18.66 15.24 -29.22
N GLU A 131 19.22 16.44 -29.05
CA GLU A 131 19.39 17.44 -30.12
C GLU A 131 20.12 16.88 -31.35
#